data_AF-A0AAQ0QIA8-F1
#
_entry.id   AF-A0AAQ0QIA8-F1
#
_cell.length_a   1.000
_cell.length_b   1.000
_cell.length_c   1.000
_cell.angle_alpha   90.00
_cell.angle_beta   90.00
_cell.angle_gamma   90.00
#
_symmetry.space_group_name_H-M   'P 1'
#
loop_
_entity.id
_entity.type
_entity.pdbx_description
1 polymer ?
#
loop_
_entity_poly.entity_id
_entity_poly.type
_entity_poly.pdbx_seq_one_letter_code
_entity_poly.pdbx_strand_id
1 'polypeptide(L)'
;MLLTVLFTIYANVKVENATDGRIYIYADSISHNKVALLLGTNPLNKWGRPNSYFINRINTAAELYHAGKADFIIASGDNRTRQYDESTAMRDSLIAHGVPEDRIILDYAGFRTLDSVVRAKEVFGCDSLTIISQSDHNARALYLAEANGIEAIAISAPLNAGRWTRIRLALREWLARDKMMLDIWFGKQPHFLGDKIKIPDIMPQRSYATTEGMTMKIVSPEYIKNPMDSIVVEFTNSRDIEGLTGEWFRIEKLSASGQWKELPFDRTYENTDGTINIVFNAVGWVIFPGRPFRITVNPWFYEKGWKAGTYRLAKTFSYPPYPRLTPSDTAYVEFQVR
;
A
#
# COMPACT_ATOMS: atom_id res chain seq x y z
N MET A 1 -32.26 -24.07 -25.78
CA MET A 1 -32.76 -23.29 -24.62
C MET A 1 -32.53 -23.98 -23.28
N LEU A 2 -32.91 -25.26 -23.10
CA LEU A 2 -32.70 -25.94 -21.81
C LEU A 2 -31.21 -26.08 -21.44
N LEU A 3 -30.37 -26.54 -22.37
CA LEU A 3 -28.92 -26.68 -22.18
C LEU A 3 -28.23 -25.36 -21.84
N THR A 4 -28.62 -24.26 -22.48
CA THR A 4 -28.06 -22.92 -22.20
C THR A 4 -28.44 -22.45 -20.81
N VAL A 5 -29.70 -22.67 -20.38
CA VAL A 5 -30.15 -22.33 -19.02
C VAL A 5 -29.43 -23.18 -17.97
N LEU A 6 -29.30 -24.48 -18.20
CA LEU A 6 -28.56 -25.39 -17.31
C LEU A 6 -27.09 -24.99 -17.20
N PHE A 7 -26.46 -24.61 -18.32
CA PHE A 7 -25.08 -24.11 -18.33
C PHE A 7 -24.93 -22.84 -17.51
N THR A 8 -25.82 -21.86 -17.69
CA THR A 8 -25.79 -20.61 -16.90
C THR A 8 -25.97 -20.89 -15.40
N ILE A 9 -26.89 -21.80 -15.04
CA ILE A 9 -27.09 -22.18 -13.62
C ILE A 9 -25.82 -22.84 -13.07
N TYR A 10 -25.24 -23.80 -13.80
CA TYR A 10 -24.00 -24.47 -13.42
C TYR A 10 -22.85 -23.47 -13.23
N ALA A 11 -22.68 -22.54 -14.17
CA ALA A 11 -21.63 -21.52 -14.11
C ALA A 11 -21.76 -20.66 -12.85
N ASN A 12 -22.98 -20.22 -12.54
CA ASN A 12 -23.25 -19.43 -11.35
C ASN A 12 -23.00 -20.23 -10.06
N VAL A 13 -23.56 -21.43 -9.94
CA VAL A 13 -23.37 -22.28 -8.75
C VAL A 13 -21.89 -22.57 -8.50
N LYS A 14 -21.13 -22.86 -9.56
CA LYS A 14 -19.69 -23.13 -9.44
C LYS A 14 -18.91 -21.90 -8.98
N VAL A 15 -19.23 -20.72 -9.50
CA VAL A 15 -18.61 -19.46 -9.07
C VAL A 15 -18.95 -19.16 -7.62
N GLU A 16 -20.23 -19.20 -7.23
CA GLU A 16 -20.67 -18.95 -5.85
C GLU A 16 -19.98 -19.90 -4.86
N ASN A 17 -20.01 -21.21 -5.14
CA ASN A 17 -19.40 -22.23 -4.29
C ASN A 17 -17.88 -22.05 -4.16
N ALA A 18 -17.20 -21.67 -5.24
CA ALA A 18 -15.77 -21.40 -5.18
C ALA A 18 -15.51 -20.19 -4.27
N THR A 19 -16.30 -19.13 -4.40
CA THR A 19 -16.04 -17.84 -3.75
C THR A 19 -16.62 -17.69 -2.34
N ASP A 20 -17.32 -18.71 -1.85
CA ASP A 20 -17.93 -18.72 -0.52
C ASP A 20 -16.88 -18.46 0.58
N GLY A 21 -17.25 -17.65 1.56
CA GLY A 21 -16.35 -17.25 2.66
C GLY A 21 -15.17 -16.34 2.28
N ARG A 22 -14.99 -15.92 1.02
CA ARG A 22 -13.87 -15.08 0.56
C ARG A 22 -14.24 -13.65 0.17
N ILE A 23 -15.52 -13.30 0.27
CA ILE A 23 -16.04 -11.95 -0.02
C ILE A 23 -16.45 -11.28 1.28
N TYR A 24 -15.79 -10.16 1.58
CA TYR A 24 -15.97 -9.38 2.79
C TYR A 24 -16.62 -8.03 2.48
N ILE A 25 -17.11 -7.38 3.52
CA ILE A 25 -17.77 -6.06 3.43
C ILE A 25 -17.00 -5.00 4.23
N TYR A 26 -16.33 -5.40 5.30
CA TYR A 26 -15.61 -4.51 6.20
C TYR A 26 -14.11 -4.73 6.06
N ALA A 27 -13.31 -3.65 6.09
CA ALA A 27 -11.86 -3.76 6.02
C ALA A 27 -11.27 -4.50 7.23
N ASP A 28 -11.89 -4.35 8.40
CA ASP A 28 -11.39 -4.95 9.65
C ASP A 28 -11.47 -6.48 9.65
N SER A 29 -12.40 -7.06 8.87
CA SER A 29 -12.61 -8.51 8.83
C SER A 29 -11.68 -9.25 7.89
N ILE A 30 -10.77 -8.56 7.19
CA ILE A 30 -9.81 -9.20 6.29
C ILE A 30 -8.39 -9.22 6.82
N SER A 31 -7.62 -10.21 6.37
CA SER A 31 -6.17 -10.26 6.58
C SER A 31 -5.45 -9.24 5.70
N HIS A 32 -4.24 -8.88 6.12
CA HIS A 32 -3.34 -8.06 5.29
C HIS A 32 -2.93 -8.82 4.03
N ASN A 33 -2.92 -8.11 2.91
CA ASN A 33 -2.25 -8.53 1.67
C ASN A 33 -1.37 -7.37 1.19
N LYS A 34 -0.19 -7.65 0.66
CA LYS A 34 0.70 -6.61 0.12
C LYS A 34 0.00 -5.75 -0.96
N VAL A 35 -0.86 -6.36 -1.77
CA VAL A 35 -1.46 -5.66 -2.91
C VAL A 35 -2.97 -5.78 -2.91
N ALA A 36 -3.65 -4.65 -3.11
CA ALA A 36 -5.05 -4.61 -3.46
C ALA A 36 -5.23 -4.32 -4.96
N LEU A 37 -6.05 -5.13 -5.65
CA LEU A 37 -6.43 -4.91 -7.03
C LEU A 37 -7.77 -4.17 -7.08
N LEU A 38 -7.70 -2.86 -7.37
CA LEU A 38 -8.87 -2.03 -7.60
C LEU A 38 -9.31 -2.17 -9.06
N LEU A 39 -10.44 -2.86 -9.25
CA LEU A 39 -11.00 -3.06 -10.59
C LEU A 39 -11.64 -1.76 -11.10
N GLY A 40 -11.41 -1.47 -12.38
CA GLY A 40 -11.90 -0.28 -13.07
C GLY A 40 -13.42 -0.21 -13.19
N THR A 41 -13.93 1.02 -13.16
CA THR A 41 -15.31 1.37 -13.47
C THR A 41 -15.35 2.83 -13.90
N ASN A 42 -16.41 3.23 -14.60
CA ASN A 42 -16.50 4.58 -15.14
C ASN A 42 -16.66 5.63 -14.04
N PRO A 43 -15.86 6.70 -13.98
CA PRO A 43 -16.08 7.79 -13.01
C PRO A 43 -17.40 8.52 -13.22
N LEU A 44 -17.94 8.48 -14.45
CA LEU A 44 -19.20 9.09 -14.82
C LEU A 44 -20.21 8.02 -15.24
N ASN A 45 -21.48 8.27 -15.01
CA ASN A 45 -22.55 7.44 -15.57
C ASN A 45 -22.91 7.90 -16.99
N LYS A 46 -23.81 7.17 -17.65
CA LYS A 46 -24.28 7.49 -19.01
C LYS A 46 -24.93 8.88 -19.18
N TRP A 47 -25.22 9.57 -18.08
CA TRP A 47 -25.78 10.93 -18.06
C TRP A 47 -24.73 11.98 -17.68
N GLY A 48 -23.44 11.63 -17.62
CA GLY A 48 -22.34 12.53 -17.27
C GLY A 48 -22.28 12.91 -15.79
N ARG A 49 -23.04 12.25 -14.91
CA ARG A 49 -23.00 12.49 -13.45
C ARG A 49 -22.00 11.55 -12.77
N PRO A 50 -21.45 11.91 -11.59
CA PRO A 50 -20.58 11.03 -10.83
C PRO A 50 -21.20 9.65 -10.62
N ASN A 51 -20.40 8.61 -10.86
CA ASN A 51 -20.82 7.23 -10.72
C ASN A 51 -20.64 6.75 -9.28
N SER A 52 -21.73 6.36 -8.62
CA SER A 52 -21.67 5.82 -7.26
C SER A 52 -20.83 4.55 -7.16
N TYR A 53 -20.74 3.74 -8.22
CA TYR A 53 -19.90 2.55 -8.25
C TYR A 53 -18.42 2.91 -8.15
N PHE A 54 -18.02 3.97 -8.85
CA PHE A 54 -16.66 4.48 -8.83
C PHE A 54 -16.32 5.02 -7.45
N ILE A 55 -17.14 5.95 -6.96
CA ILE A 55 -16.93 6.60 -5.65
C ILE A 55 -16.83 5.55 -4.54
N ASN A 56 -17.75 4.59 -4.51
CA ASN A 56 -17.76 3.58 -3.46
C ASN A 56 -16.52 2.67 -3.53
N ARG A 57 -16.02 2.34 -4.73
CA ARG A 57 -14.78 1.55 -4.87
C ARG A 57 -13.56 2.34 -4.41
N ILE A 58 -13.48 3.63 -4.73
CA ILE A 58 -12.40 4.50 -4.24
C ILE A 58 -12.42 4.59 -2.71
N ASN A 59 -13.60 4.80 -2.13
CA ASN A 59 -13.74 4.88 -0.67
C ASN A 59 -13.28 3.59 0.01
N THR A 60 -13.75 2.43 -0.49
CA THR A 60 -13.33 1.12 0.05
C THR A 60 -11.84 0.87 -0.13
N ALA A 61 -11.24 1.29 -1.24
CA ALA A 61 -9.81 1.15 -1.48
C ALA A 61 -8.96 2.03 -0.56
N ALA A 62 -9.37 3.28 -0.36
CA ALA A 62 -8.73 4.18 0.60
C ALA A 62 -8.88 3.67 2.04
N GLU A 63 -10.07 3.23 2.44
CA GLU A 63 -10.34 2.63 3.76
C GLU A 63 -9.42 1.43 4.01
N LEU A 64 -9.30 0.53 3.02
CA LEU A 64 -8.46 -0.65 3.12
C LEU A 64 -6.97 -0.30 3.32
N TYR A 65 -6.48 0.69 2.59
CA TYR A 65 -5.12 1.19 2.72
C TYR A 65 -4.89 1.83 4.10
N HIS A 66 -5.78 2.71 4.54
CA HIS A 66 -5.67 3.39 5.84
C HIS A 66 -5.78 2.43 7.03
N ALA A 67 -6.54 1.34 6.89
CA ALA A 67 -6.61 0.26 7.86
C ALA A 67 -5.34 -0.63 7.90
N GLY A 68 -4.34 -0.35 7.06
CA GLY A 68 -3.11 -1.13 6.97
C GLY A 68 -3.34 -2.57 6.47
N LYS A 69 -4.42 -2.80 5.71
CA LYS A 69 -4.77 -4.11 5.14
C LYS A 69 -4.22 -4.30 3.73
N ALA A 70 -3.78 -3.21 3.09
CA ALA A 70 -3.09 -3.22 1.82
C ALA A 70 -1.94 -2.20 1.79
N ASP A 71 -0.79 -2.62 1.27
CA ASP A 71 0.42 -1.78 1.17
C ASP A 71 0.42 -0.94 -0.12
N PHE A 72 -0.04 -1.54 -1.22
CA PHE A 72 -0.15 -0.92 -2.53
C PHE A 72 -1.52 -1.18 -3.14
N ILE A 73 -2.00 -0.23 -3.95
CA ILE A 73 -3.23 -0.37 -4.73
C ILE A 73 -2.85 -0.38 -6.21
N ILE A 74 -3.14 -1.48 -6.92
CA ILE A 74 -3.15 -1.50 -8.37
C ILE A 74 -4.49 -0.96 -8.85
N ALA A 75 -4.50 0.22 -9.45
CA ALA A 75 -5.65 0.82 -10.11
C ALA A 75 -5.70 0.31 -11.58
N SER A 76 -6.47 -0.76 -11.82
CA SER A 76 -6.54 -1.44 -13.12
C SER A 76 -7.81 -1.09 -13.88
N GLY A 77 -7.67 -0.38 -15.00
CA GLY A 77 -8.77 0.10 -15.83
C GLY A 77 -8.40 0.14 -17.32
N ASP A 78 -9.39 0.50 -18.14
CA ASP A 78 -9.20 0.68 -19.59
C ASP A 78 -8.70 2.11 -19.91
N ASN A 79 -7.74 2.22 -20.84
CA ASN A 79 -7.23 3.48 -21.37
C ASN A 79 -7.24 3.54 -22.91
N ARG A 80 -8.13 2.79 -23.58
CA ARG A 80 -8.19 2.71 -25.07
C ARG A 80 -8.59 3.99 -25.78
N THR A 81 -9.15 4.98 -25.10
CA THR A 81 -9.60 6.23 -25.73
C THR A 81 -8.96 7.44 -25.06
N ARG A 82 -8.34 8.32 -25.87
CA ARG A 82 -7.66 9.56 -25.44
C ARG A 82 -8.50 10.51 -24.55
N GLN A 83 -9.82 10.33 -24.52
CA GLN A 83 -10.77 11.12 -23.75
C GLN A 83 -11.17 10.47 -22.42
N TYR A 84 -10.57 9.33 -22.06
CA TYR A 84 -11.06 8.49 -20.98
C TYR A 84 -9.95 7.61 -20.39
N ASP A 85 -9.46 8.02 -19.23
CA ASP A 85 -8.42 7.33 -18.47
C ASP A 85 -8.96 6.97 -17.08
N GLU A 86 -9.54 5.77 -16.96
CA GLU A 86 -10.10 5.30 -15.69
C GLU A 86 -9.02 5.17 -14.61
N SER A 87 -7.84 4.69 -14.98
CA SER A 87 -6.74 4.44 -14.06
C SER A 87 -6.21 5.75 -13.47
N THR A 88 -6.05 6.79 -14.29
CA THR A 88 -5.69 8.14 -13.82
C THR A 88 -6.78 8.73 -12.92
N ALA A 89 -8.06 8.61 -13.28
CA ALA A 89 -9.15 9.08 -12.42
C ALA A 89 -9.15 8.36 -11.05
N MET A 90 -8.87 7.05 -11.02
CA MET A 90 -8.75 6.29 -9.78
C MET A 90 -7.57 6.78 -8.94
N ARG A 91 -6.38 7.00 -9.53
CA ARG A 91 -5.22 7.57 -8.82
C ARG A 91 -5.55 8.92 -8.21
N ASP A 92 -6.05 9.86 -9.01
CA ASP A 92 -6.31 11.22 -8.53
C ASP A 92 -7.34 11.22 -7.40
N SER A 93 -8.33 10.34 -7.50
CA SER A 93 -9.33 10.16 -6.43
C SER A 93 -8.72 9.53 -5.17
N LEU A 94 -7.86 8.51 -5.29
CA LEU A 94 -7.17 7.91 -4.15
C LEU A 94 -6.22 8.88 -3.45
N ILE A 95 -5.50 9.70 -4.21
CA ILE A 95 -4.66 10.79 -3.68
C ILE A 95 -5.52 11.79 -2.91
N ALA A 96 -6.68 12.18 -3.44
CA ALA A 96 -7.62 13.05 -2.74
C ALA A 96 -8.16 12.42 -1.43
N HIS A 97 -8.13 11.09 -1.30
CA HIS A 97 -8.49 10.36 -0.08
C HIS A 97 -7.27 10.07 0.83
N GLY A 98 -6.11 10.67 0.56
CA GLY A 98 -4.92 10.57 1.41
C GLY A 98 -4.07 9.33 1.18
N VAL A 99 -4.30 8.58 0.10
CA VAL A 99 -3.37 7.52 -0.32
C VAL A 99 -2.19 8.16 -1.04
N PRO A 100 -0.95 7.97 -0.59
CA PRO A 100 0.22 8.53 -1.27
C PRO A 100 0.38 8.01 -2.70
N GLU A 101 0.83 8.87 -3.63
CA GLU A 101 0.98 8.52 -5.05
C GLU A 101 1.92 7.32 -5.27
N ASP A 102 3.00 7.22 -4.47
CA ASP A 102 3.97 6.12 -4.50
C ASP A 102 3.41 4.78 -4.01
N ARG A 103 2.16 4.76 -3.51
CA ARG A 103 1.41 3.56 -3.11
C ARG A 103 0.37 3.14 -4.15
N ILE A 104 0.22 3.91 -5.22
CA ILE A 104 -0.75 3.66 -6.28
C ILE A 104 -0.02 3.26 -7.55
N ILE A 105 -0.34 2.09 -8.08
CA ILE A 105 0.24 1.54 -9.29
C ILE A 105 -0.82 1.55 -10.37
N LEU A 106 -0.54 2.19 -11.50
CA LEU A 106 -1.50 2.28 -12.60
C LEU A 106 -1.35 1.09 -13.54
N ASP A 107 -2.46 0.41 -13.81
CA ASP A 107 -2.57 -0.59 -14.86
C ASP A 107 -3.58 -0.12 -15.92
N TYR A 108 -3.09 0.20 -17.11
CA TYR A 108 -3.89 0.74 -18.22
C TYR A 108 -4.40 -0.33 -19.20
N ALA A 109 -4.07 -1.60 -18.97
CA ALA A 109 -4.44 -2.72 -19.85
C ALA A 109 -5.49 -3.64 -19.21
N GLY A 110 -6.28 -3.11 -18.26
CA GLY A 110 -7.38 -3.79 -17.59
C GLY A 110 -8.68 -3.84 -18.40
N PHE A 111 -8.62 -4.27 -19.68
CA PHE A 111 -9.77 -4.21 -20.61
C PHE A 111 -10.95 -5.12 -20.23
N ARG A 112 -10.66 -6.18 -19.47
CA ARG A 112 -11.62 -7.14 -18.92
C ARG A 112 -11.12 -7.54 -17.54
N THR A 113 -12.02 -8.09 -16.73
CA THR A 113 -11.68 -8.70 -15.45
C THR A 113 -10.57 -9.74 -15.58
N LEU A 114 -10.59 -10.57 -16.63
CA LEU A 114 -9.51 -11.53 -16.93
C LEU A 114 -8.17 -10.82 -17.15
N ASP A 115 -8.18 -9.71 -17.90
CA ASP A 115 -6.95 -8.98 -18.21
C ASP A 115 -6.35 -8.38 -16.91
N SER A 116 -7.15 -7.73 -16.07
CA SER A 116 -6.69 -7.19 -14.77
C SER A 116 -6.13 -8.27 -13.83
N VAL A 117 -6.81 -9.41 -13.72
CA VAL A 117 -6.42 -10.50 -12.81
C VAL A 117 -5.16 -11.20 -13.28
N VAL A 118 -5.06 -11.56 -14.56
CA VAL A 118 -3.86 -12.23 -15.09
C VAL A 118 -2.65 -11.29 -15.03
N ARG A 119 -2.85 -10.01 -15.34
CA ARG A 119 -1.77 -9.02 -15.25
C ARG A 119 -1.28 -8.81 -13.81
N ALA A 120 -2.17 -8.87 -12.81
CA ALA A 120 -1.75 -8.83 -11.40
C ALA A 120 -0.65 -9.87 -11.09
N LYS A 121 -0.74 -11.07 -11.66
CA LYS A 121 0.30 -12.09 -11.52
C LYS A 121 1.46 -11.89 -12.48
N GLU A 122 1.19 -11.85 -13.78
CA GLU A 122 2.23 -11.92 -14.82
C GLU A 122 3.08 -10.64 -14.90
N VAL A 123 2.45 -9.48 -14.65
CA VAL A 123 3.10 -8.16 -14.75
C VAL A 123 3.58 -7.70 -13.40
N PHE A 124 2.72 -7.79 -12.39
CA PHE A 124 2.97 -7.23 -11.07
C PHE A 124 3.50 -8.24 -10.05
N GLY A 125 3.59 -9.53 -10.42
CA GLY A 125 4.16 -10.57 -9.57
C GLY A 125 3.35 -10.86 -8.31
N CYS A 126 2.03 -10.64 -8.33
CA CYS A 126 1.17 -10.87 -7.17
C CYS A 126 0.70 -12.34 -7.14
N ASP A 127 1.22 -13.11 -6.18
CA ASP A 127 0.74 -14.46 -5.87
C ASP A 127 -0.45 -14.44 -4.90
N SER A 128 -0.59 -13.38 -4.10
CA SER A 128 -1.76 -13.11 -3.27
C SER A 128 -2.18 -11.64 -3.34
N LEU A 129 -3.49 -11.38 -3.25
CA LEU A 129 -4.05 -10.01 -3.32
C LEU A 129 -5.46 -9.88 -2.73
N THR A 130 -5.86 -8.63 -2.48
CA THR A 130 -7.25 -8.28 -2.14
C THR A 130 -7.94 -7.60 -3.33
N ILE A 131 -9.01 -8.18 -3.87
CA ILE A 131 -9.78 -7.60 -4.98
C ILE A 131 -10.81 -6.60 -4.44
N ILE A 132 -10.91 -5.43 -5.07
CA ILE A 132 -11.88 -4.39 -4.71
C ILE A 132 -12.84 -4.16 -5.89
N SER A 133 -14.12 -4.47 -5.65
CA SER A 133 -15.21 -4.27 -6.62
C SER A 133 -16.58 -4.35 -5.93
N GLN A 134 -17.67 -4.44 -6.69
CA GLN A 134 -18.98 -4.82 -6.12
C GLN A 134 -19.10 -6.34 -5.96
N SER A 135 -19.97 -6.79 -5.06
CA SER A 135 -20.18 -8.21 -4.70
C SER A 135 -20.23 -9.16 -5.90
N ASP A 136 -21.08 -8.86 -6.88
CA ASP A 136 -21.32 -9.77 -8.01
C ASP A 136 -20.09 -9.87 -8.93
N HIS A 137 -19.35 -8.75 -9.06
CA HIS A 137 -18.12 -8.69 -9.84
C HIS A 137 -16.95 -9.33 -9.09
N ASN A 138 -16.89 -9.18 -7.76
CA ASN A 138 -15.90 -9.80 -6.90
C ASN A 138 -15.91 -11.32 -7.03
N ALA A 139 -17.09 -11.95 -7.03
CA ALA A 139 -17.20 -13.39 -7.22
C ALA A 139 -16.57 -13.85 -8.56
N ARG A 140 -16.85 -13.12 -9.65
CA ARG A 140 -16.26 -13.41 -10.97
C ARG A 140 -14.74 -13.23 -10.97
N ALA A 141 -14.25 -12.17 -10.33
CA ALA A 141 -12.83 -11.86 -10.26
C ALA A 141 -12.04 -12.85 -9.37
N LEU A 142 -12.63 -13.28 -8.25
CA LEU A 142 -12.06 -14.31 -7.37
C LEU A 142 -11.92 -15.66 -8.07
N TYR A 143 -12.97 -16.07 -8.80
CA TYR A 143 -12.90 -17.32 -9.57
C TYR A 143 -11.78 -17.28 -10.62
N LEU A 144 -11.60 -16.13 -11.28
CA LEU A 144 -10.48 -15.92 -12.21
C LEU A 144 -9.14 -15.94 -11.50
N ALA A 145 -9.02 -15.33 -10.32
CA ALA A 145 -7.78 -15.29 -9.57
C ALA A 145 -7.34 -16.71 -9.17
N GLU A 146 -8.27 -17.50 -8.63
CA GLU A 146 -8.01 -18.90 -8.27
C GLU A 146 -7.64 -19.75 -9.50
N ALA A 147 -8.34 -19.60 -10.62
CA ALA A 147 -8.02 -20.30 -11.86
C ALA A 147 -6.63 -19.97 -12.43
N ASN A 148 -6.08 -18.81 -12.07
CA ASN A 148 -4.72 -18.38 -12.45
C ASN A 148 -3.70 -18.60 -11.31
N GLY A 149 -4.08 -19.32 -10.24
CA GLY A 149 -3.21 -19.63 -9.12
C GLY A 149 -2.80 -18.40 -8.32
N ILE A 150 -3.73 -17.47 -8.10
CA ILE A 150 -3.58 -16.31 -7.22
C ILE A 150 -4.46 -16.55 -5.99
N GLU A 151 -3.87 -16.47 -4.80
CA GLU A 151 -4.60 -16.51 -3.54
C GLU A 151 -5.28 -15.16 -3.30
N ALA A 152 -6.56 -15.07 -3.64
CA ALA A 152 -7.31 -13.82 -3.53
C ALA A 152 -8.46 -13.91 -2.53
N ILE A 153 -8.63 -12.81 -1.80
CA ILE A 153 -9.86 -12.45 -1.10
C ILE A 153 -10.44 -11.19 -1.77
N ALA A 154 -11.71 -10.88 -1.53
CA ALA A 154 -12.32 -9.68 -2.08
C ALA A 154 -13.07 -8.87 -1.03
N ILE A 155 -13.07 -7.54 -1.17
CA ILE A 155 -13.88 -6.63 -0.39
C ILE A 155 -14.90 -5.94 -1.30
N SER A 156 -16.16 -5.95 -0.87
CA SER A 156 -17.28 -5.44 -1.63
C SER A 156 -17.55 -3.98 -1.30
N ALA A 157 -17.32 -3.12 -2.28
CA ALA A 157 -17.77 -1.74 -2.23
C ALA A 157 -19.31 -1.70 -2.18
N PRO A 158 -19.90 -0.86 -1.31
CA PRO A 158 -21.35 -0.81 -1.12
C PRO A 158 -22.06 -0.41 -2.42
N LEU A 159 -23.29 -0.89 -2.60
CA LEU A 159 -24.11 -0.58 -3.76
C LEU A 159 -25.46 0.01 -3.37
N ASN A 160 -25.61 1.33 -3.61
CA ASN A 160 -26.88 2.03 -3.47
C ASN A 160 -27.60 2.05 -4.82
N ALA A 161 -28.33 0.97 -5.12
CA ALA A 161 -29.14 0.85 -6.33
C ALA A 161 -30.54 0.31 -6.03
N GLY A 162 -31.54 0.86 -6.71
CA GLY A 162 -32.92 0.36 -6.65
C GLY A 162 -33.04 -1.08 -7.19
N ARG A 163 -34.11 -1.77 -6.78
CA ARG A 163 -34.36 -3.21 -7.05
C ARG A 163 -34.20 -3.58 -8.54
N TRP A 164 -34.76 -2.78 -9.44
CA TRP A 164 -34.69 -3.04 -10.88
C TRP A 164 -33.28 -2.95 -11.46
N THR A 165 -32.48 -1.99 -11.01
CA THR A 165 -31.09 -1.84 -11.43
C THR A 165 -30.25 -3.03 -10.95
N ARG A 166 -30.47 -3.47 -9.70
CA ARG A 166 -29.80 -4.65 -9.13
C ARG A 166 -30.10 -5.92 -9.94
N ILE A 167 -31.37 -6.16 -10.30
CA ILE A 167 -31.75 -7.33 -11.12
C ILE A 167 -31.06 -7.31 -12.49
N ARG A 168 -31.05 -6.16 -13.17
CA ARG A 168 -30.38 -6.04 -14.48
C ARG A 168 -28.89 -6.32 -14.39
N LEU A 169 -28.24 -5.87 -13.33
CA LEU A 169 -26.81 -6.09 -13.11
C LEU A 169 -26.49 -7.54 -12.78
N ALA A 170 -27.30 -8.17 -11.94
CA ALA A 170 -27.17 -9.60 -11.65
C ALA A 170 -27.29 -10.43 -12.93
N LEU A 171 -28.28 -10.14 -13.79
CA LEU A 171 -28.44 -10.82 -15.08
C LEU A 171 -27.23 -10.59 -16.00
N ARG A 172 -26.70 -9.35 -16.05
CA ARG A 172 -25.49 -9.04 -16.81
C ARG A 172 -24.29 -9.84 -16.29
N GLU A 173 -24.15 -9.98 -14.98
CA GLU A 173 -23.06 -10.75 -14.38
C GLU A 173 -23.22 -12.25 -14.62
N TRP A 174 -24.44 -12.79 -14.65
CA TRP A 174 -24.67 -14.20 -15.03
C TRP A 174 -24.14 -14.48 -16.45
N LEU A 175 -24.49 -13.65 -17.42
CA LEU A 175 -23.98 -13.77 -18.79
C LEU A 175 -22.46 -13.54 -18.87
N ALA A 176 -21.91 -12.68 -18.01
CA ALA A 176 -20.47 -12.46 -17.93
C ALA A 176 -19.73 -13.67 -17.34
N ARG A 177 -20.32 -14.39 -16.39
CA ARG A 177 -19.79 -15.66 -15.83
C ARG A 177 -19.81 -16.77 -16.88
N ASP A 178 -20.85 -16.84 -17.71
CA ASP A 178 -20.93 -17.79 -18.83
C ASP A 178 -19.78 -17.55 -19.82
N LYS A 179 -19.58 -16.30 -20.24
CA LYS A 179 -18.46 -15.92 -21.11
C LYS A 179 -17.10 -16.20 -20.47
N MET A 180 -16.96 -15.92 -19.18
CA MET A 180 -15.73 -16.19 -18.42
C MET A 180 -15.39 -17.68 -18.41
N MET A 181 -16.37 -18.56 -18.15
CA MET A 181 -16.15 -20.00 -18.18
C MET A 181 -15.67 -20.49 -19.54
N LEU A 182 -16.27 -19.98 -20.62
CA LEU A 182 -15.81 -20.27 -21.97
C LEU A 182 -14.38 -19.74 -22.20
N ASP A 183 -14.08 -18.51 -21.81
CA ASP A 183 -12.74 -17.93 -21.93
C ASP A 183 -11.69 -18.81 -21.20
N ILE A 184 -12.01 -19.34 -20.01
CA ILE A 184 -11.14 -20.27 -19.25
C ILE A 184 -10.99 -21.61 -19.97
N TRP A 185 -12.10 -22.23 -20.41
CA TRP A 185 -12.06 -23.53 -21.09
C TRP A 185 -11.32 -23.50 -22.42
N PHE A 186 -11.36 -22.37 -23.14
CA PHE A 186 -10.62 -22.18 -24.37
C PHE A 186 -9.22 -21.56 -24.15
N GLY A 187 -8.77 -21.44 -22.89
CA GLY A 187 -7.41 -21.00 -22.55
C GLY A 187 -7.07 -19.59 -23.04
N LYS A 188 -8.06 -18.69 -23.10
CA LYS A 188 -7.90 -17.37 -23.69
C LYS A 188 -6.94 -16.52 -22.88
N GLN A 189 -5.94 -15.97 -23.57
CA GLN A 189 -4.91 -15.14 -22.96
C GLN A 189 -5.37 -13.69 -22.77
N PRO A 190 -4.72 -12.93 -21.86
CA PRO A 190 -4.95 -11.49 -21.73
C PRO A 190 -4.51 -10.76 -22.99
N HIS A 191 -5.14 -9.61 -23.27
CA HIS A 191 -4.86 -8.85 -24.49
C HIS A 191 -3.43 -8.28 -24.55
N PHE A 192 -2.88 -7.89 -23.40
CA PHE A 192 -1.57 -7.27 -23.32
C PHE A 192 -0.91 -7.65 -21.99
N LEU A 193 0.29 -8.23 -22.05
CA LEU A 193 1.09 -8.55 -20.87
C LEU A 193 2.14 -7.47 -20.61
N GLY A 194 2.82 -6.94 -21.63
CA GLY A 194 3.82 -5.89 -21.41
C GLY A 194 4.98 -6.34 -20.50
N ASP A 195 5.80 -5.39 -20.06
CA ASP A 195 6.98 -5.67 -19.22
C ASP A 195 6.62 -5.85 -17.75
N LYS A 196 7.37 -6.69 -17.03
CA LYS A 196 7.18 -6.91 -15.59
C LYS A 196 7.47 -5.63 -14.81
N ILE A 197 6.54 -5.23 -13.95
CA ILE A 197 6.64 -4.09 -13.05
C ILE A 197 6.84 -4.62 -11.65
N LYS A 198 8.00 -4.33 -11.05
CA LYS A 198 8.30 -4.76 -9.68
C LYS A 198 7.58 -3.84 -8.69
N ILE A 199 6.64 -4.39 -7.94
CA ILE A 199 6.04 -3.69 -6.81
C ILE A 199 7.08 -3.57 -5.69
N PRO A 200 7.38 -2.35 -5.21
CA PRO A 200 8.32 -2.16 -4.11
C PRO A 200 7.93 -3.02 -2.90
N ASP A 201 8.92 -3.53 -2.18
CA ASP A 201 8.64 -4.19 -0.91
C ASP A 201 8.56 -3.14 0.18
N ILE A 202 7.45 -3.07 0.91
CA ILE A 202 7.41 -2.28 2.14
C ILE A 202 8.38 -2.90 3.13
N MET A 203 9.31 -2.07 3.58
CA MET A 203 10.12 -2.42 4.72
C MET A 203 9.24 -2.43 5.98
N PRO A 204 9.10 -3.57 6.69
CA PRO A 204 8.39 -3.59 7.96
C PRO A 204 9.14 -2.70 8.94
N GLN A 205 8.43 -1.73 9.51
CA GLN A 205 8.98 -0.77 10.44
C GLN A 205 8.28 -0.91 11.79
N ARG A 206 9.07 -0.98 12.85
CA ARG A 206 8.58 -0.90 14.21
C ARG A 206 8.94 0.46 14.78
N SER A 207 7.93 1.21 15.18
CA SER A 207 8.11 2.55 15.72
C SER A 207 7.68 2.60 17.18
N TYR A 208 8.49 3.22 18.02
CA TYR A 208 8.19 3.41 19.44
C TYR A 208 8.96 4.62 19.99
N ALA A 209 8.51 5.16 21.11
CA ALA A 209 9.18 6.26 21.80
C ALA A 209 9.24 5.99 23.29
N THR A 210 10.16 6.66 23.99
CA THR A 210 10.28 6.58 25.46
C THR A 210 9.08 7.19 26.19
N THR A 211 8.29 8.02 25.51
CA THR A 211 7.05 8.60 26.03
C THR A 211 5.93 8.50 24.99
N GLU A 212 4.69 8.41 25.45
CA GLU A 212 3.53 8.28 24.57
C GLU A 212 3.29 9.53 23.72
N GLY A 213 2.66 9.35 22.57
CA GLY A 213 2.20 10.44 21.72
C GLY A 213 3.23 11.02 20.77
N MET A 214 4.46 10.48 20.73
CA MET A 214 5.40 10.71 19.63
C MET A 214 5.62 9.40 18.89
N THR A 215 5.49 9.42 17.57
CA THR A 215 5.94 8.30 16.72
C THR A 215 6.85 8.81 15.62
N MET A 216 7.72 7.92 15.14
CA MET A 216 8.71 8.22 14.10
C MET A 216 8.69 7.09 13.09
N LYS A 217 8.63 7.39 11.79
CA LYS A 217 8.71 6.39 10.71
C LYS A 217 9.62 6.86 9.59
N ILE A 218 10.21 5.91 8.86
CA ILE A 218 10.93 6.16 7.61
C ILE A 218 9.92 6.23 6.47
N VAL A 219 9.96 7.32 5.71
CA VAL A 219 8.99 7.58 4.63
C VAL A 219 9.26 6.71 3.40
N SER A 220 10.51 6.23 3.22
CA SER A 220 10.88 5.40 2.07
C SER A 220 10.04 4.12 1.99
N PRO A 221 9.36 3.86 0.85
CA PRO A 221 8.61 2.63 0.65
C PRO A 221 9.54 1.42 0.44
N GLU A 222 10.78 1.62 -0.02
CA GLU A 222 11.75 0.55 -0.31
C GLU A 222 12.70 0.25 0.84
N TYR A 223 13.26 -0.96 0.83
CA TYR A 223 14.43 -1.31 1.63
C TYR A 223 15.57 -0.32 1.37
N ILE A 224 16.24 0.08 2.45
CA ILE A 224 17.43 0.93 2.37
C ILE A 224 18.53 0.12 1.69
N LYS A 225 18.94 0.58 0.50
CA LYS A 225 20.08 0.05 -0.25
C LYS A 225 21.35 0.75 0.22
N ASN A 226 22.47 0.06 0.16
CA ASN A 226 23.79 0.58 0.50
C ASN A 226 24.62 0.77 -0.79
N PRO A 227 25.29 1.93 -1.01
CA PRO A 227 25.36 3.10 -0.14
C PRO A 227 24.04 3.86 -0.05
N MET A 228 23.78 4.44 1.12
CA MET A 228 22.60 5.25 1.39
C MET A 228 23.03 6.68 1.70
N ASP A 229 22.53 7.62 0.91
CA ASP A 229 22.87 9.03 1.05
C ASP A 229 22.05 9.72 2.14
N SER A 230 20.76 9.38 2.24
CA SER A 230 19.86 9.99 3.20
C SER A 230 18.67 9.10 3.57
N ILE A 231 18.12 9.32 4.78
CA ILE A 231 16.87 8.75 5.26
C ILE A 231 15.88 9.90 5.52
N VAL A 232 14.71 9.87 4.88
CA VAL A 232 13.62 10.78 5.23
C VAL A 232 12.79 10.17 6.34
N VAL A 233 12.64 10.92 7.43
CA VAL A 233 11.95 10.49 8.65
C VAL A 233 10.76 11.42 8.89
N GLU A 234 9.60 10.84 9.16
CA GLU A 234 8.39 11.55 9.56
C GLU A 234 8.08 11.32 11.03
N PHE A 235 7.93 12.41 11.78
CA PHE A 235 7.39 12.42 13.13
C PHE A 235 5.90 12.70 13.10
N THR A 236 5.15 12.06 13.98
CA THR A 236 3.79 12.48 14.31
C THR A 236 3.66 12.67 15.81
N ASN A 237 3.03 13.77 16.19
CA ASN A 237 2.77 14.15 17.57
C ASN A 237 1.26 14.14 17.82
N SER A 238 0.79 13.19 18.61
CA SER A 238 -0.62 13.06 18.98
C SER A 238 -0.99 13.79 20.27
N ARG A 239 -0.01 14.43 20.94
CA ARG A 239 -0.29 15.30 22.08
C ARG A 239 -0.79 16.66 21.59
N ASP A 240 -1.42 17.40 22.49
CA ASP A 240 -1.89 18.77 22.31
C ASP A 240 -0.80 19.84 22.58
N ILE A 241 0.42 19.41 22.93
CA ILE A 241 1.59 20.25 23.17
C ILE A 241 2.66 20.09 22.09
N GLU A 242 3.39 21.16 21.80
CA GLU A 242 4.45 21.16 20.79
C GLU A 242 5.69 20.37 21.23
N GLY A 243 6.16 19.48 20.36
CA GLY A 243 7.43 18.79 20.54
C GLY A 243 8.60 19.56 19.90
N LEU A 244 9.83 19.32 20.35
CA LEU A 244 11.05 19.85 19.73
C LEU A 244 12.08 18.73 19.50
N THR A 245 12.61 18.61 18.28
CA THR A 245 13.71 17.69 17.92
C THR A 245 14.92 18.47 17.39
N GLY A 246 16.13 17.90 17.52
CA GLY A 246 17.37 18.46 17.00
C GLY A 246 17.98 17.70 15.81
N GLU A 247 19.16 18.14 15.34
CA GLU A 247 19.85 17.54 14.18
C GLU A 247 20.35 16.13 14.51
N TRP A 248 20.86 15.95 15.72
CA TRP A 248 21.49 14.73 16.18
C TRP A 248 20.58 13.50 16.06
N PHE A 249 21.19 12.38 15.70
CA PHE A 249 20.56 11.08 15.58
C PHE A 249 21.59 9.98 15.85
N ARG A 250 21.13 8.78 16.16
CA ARG A 250 21.98 7.58 16.25
C ARG A 250 21.42 6.47 15.38
N ILE A 251 22.32 5.69 14.78
CA ILE A 251 21.94 4.47 14.04
C ILE A 251 22.61 3.28 14.70
N GLU A 252 21.80 2.29 15.05
CA GLU A 252 22.24 1.09 15.74
C GLU A 252 21.88 -0.14 14.92
N LYS A 253 22.77 -1.13 14.89
CA LYS A 253 22.53 -2.44 14.30
C LYS A 253 22.15 -3.44 15.39
N LEU A 254 21.14 -4.27 15.11
CA LEU A 254 20.82 -5.41 15.96
C LEU A 254 21.88 -6.50 15.77
N SER A 255 22.55 -6.84 16.87
CA SER A 255 23.51 -7.95 16.90
C SER A 255 22.82 -9.31 16.98
N ALA A 256 23.54 -10.38 16.63
CA ALA A 256 23.04 -11.76 16.73
C ALA A 256 22.63 -12.16 18.17
N SER A 257 23.17 -11.50 19.19
CA SER A 257 22.80 -11.69 20.59
C SER A 257 21.57 -10.86 21.03
N GLY A 258 20.89 -10.17 20.10
CA GLY A 258 19.71 -9.36 20.38
C GLY A 258 19.99 -7.99 20.99
N GLN A 259 21.24 -7.57 21.07
CA GLN A 259 21.61 -6.25 21.58
C GLN A 259 21.80 -5.24 20.45
N TRP A 260 21.33 -4.01 20.66
CA TRP A 260 21.57 -2.88 19.78
C TRP A 260 22.99 -2.34 19.99
N LYS A 261 23.75 -2.18 18.90
CA LYS A 261 25.08 -1.59 18.92
C LYS A 261 25.14 -0.43 17.93
N GLU A 262 25.60 0.73 18.40
CA GLU A 262 25.78 1.89 17.54
C GLU A 262 26.77 1.59 16.42
N LEU A 263 26.48 2.11 15.22
CA LEU A 263 27.38 1.95 14.09
C LEU A 263 28.71 2.68 14.34
N PRO A 264 29.84 2.12 13.89
CA PRO A 264 31.12 2.80 13.98
C PRO A 264 31.12 4.05 13.08
N PHE A 265 31.78 5.11 13.58
CA PHE A 265 31.99 6.33 12.81
C PHE A 265 33.06 6.12 11.73
N ASP A 266 32.89 6.81 10.60
CA ASP A 266 33.87 6.81 9.53
C ASP A 266 35.15 7.54 10.00
N ARG A 267 36.26 6.80 10.05
CA ARG A 267 37.58 7.31 10.46
C ARG A 267 38.21 8.26 9.45
N THR A 268 37.58 8.51 8.31
CA THR A 268 37.99 9.57 7.38
C THR A 268 38.04 10.95 8.05
N TYR A 269 37.27 11.16 9.12
CA TYR A 269 37.22 12.40 9.90
C TYR A 269 37.99 12.33 11.23
N GLU A 270 38.89 11.36 11.38
CA GLU A 270 39.75 11.19 12.55
C GLU A 270 40.82 12.29 12.59
N ASN A 271 40.93 12.98 13.72
CA ASN A 271 41.95 13.97 13.97
C ASN A 271 43.32 13.29 14.18
N THR A 272 44.39 14.08 14.14
CA THR A 272 45.77 13.59 14.35
C THR A 272 46.01 12.96 15.72
N ASP A 273 45.16 13.25 16.71
CA ASP A 273 45.20 12.68 18.06
C ASP A 273 44.36 11.39 18.22
N GLY A 274 43.74 10.91 17.13
CA GLY A 274 42.87 9.73 17.13
C GLY A 274 41.44 9.99 17.57
N THR A 275 41.04 11.24 17.80
CA THR A 275 39.67 11.60 18.17
C THR A 275 38.80 11.90 16.94
N ILE A 276 37.50 11.63 17.03
CA ILE A 276 36.52 12.07 16.02
C ILE A 276 35.62 13.11 16.68
N ASN A 277 35.65 14.34 16.16
CA ASN A 277 34.81 15.44 16.60
C ASN A 277 33.76 15.73 15.53
N ILE A 278 32.49 15.52 15.86
CA ILE A 278 31.38 15.80 14.94
C ILE A 278 30.61 17.01 15.44
N VAL A 279 30.52 18.05 14.61
CA VAL A 279 29.83 19.30 14.93
C VAL A 279 28.50 19.34 14.19
N PHE A 280 27.43 19.62 14.92
CA PHE A 280 26.08 19.84 14.38
C PHE A 280 25.65 21.27 14.67
N ASN A 281 24.78 21.81 13.83
CA ASN A 281 24.16 23.08 14.14
C ASN A 281 23.14 22.89 15.27
N ALA A 282 23.02 23.86 16.15
CA ALA A 282 22.01 23.84 17.21
C ALA A 282 20.64 24.30 16.66
N VAL A 283 20.13 23.61 15.63
CA VAL A 283 18.81 23.88 15.05
C VAL A 283 17.78 23.01 15.75
N GLY A 284 16.76 23.65 16.34
CA GLY A 284 15.59 22.97 16.88
C GLY A 284 14.42 23.06 15.91
N TRP A 285 13.76 21.93 15.65
CA TRP A 285 12.53 21.87 14.86
C TRP A 285 11.33 21.56 15.73
N VAL A 286 10.25 22.31 15.48
CA VAL A 286 8.97 22.14 16.17
C VAL A 286 8.17 21.02 15.50
N ILE A 287 7.69 20.08 16.30
CA ILE A 287 6.79 18.99 15.91
C ILE A 287 5.40 19.34 16.42
N PHE A 288 4.60 19.97 15.55
CA PHE A 288 3.26 20.45 15.90
C PHE A 288 2.27 19.29 16.17
N PRO A 289 1.35 19.46 17.14
CA PRO A 289 0.20 18.57 17.33
C PRO A 289 -0.56 18.27 16.03
N GLY A 290 -0.84 17.00 15.78
CA GLY A 290 -1.69 16.54 14.68
C GLY A 290 -1.14 16.79 13.27
N ARG A 291 0.10 17.26 13.12
CA ARG A 291 0.74 17.53 11.82
C ARG A 291 1.99 16.68 11.65
N PRO A 292 2.13 15.93 10.55
CA PRO A 292 3.36 15.21 10.27
C PRO A 292 4.50 16.21 10.02
N PHE A 293 5.65 15.95 10.66
CA PHE A 293 6.88 16.73 10.46
C PHE A 293 7.95 15.85 9.84
N ARG A 294 8.52 16.25 8.71
CA ARG A 294 9.55 15.48 7.99
C ARG A 294 10.93 16.12 8.12
N ILE A 295 11.93 15.28 8.32
CA ILE A 295 13.34 15.67 8.34
C ILE A 295 14.19 14.65 7.60
N THR A 296 15.22 15.13 6.92
CA THR A 296 16.23 14.30 6.26
C THR A 296 17.39 14.03 7.22
N VAL A 297 17.75 12.77 7.37
CA VAL A 297 18.87 12.28 8.17
C VAL A 297 19.97 11.82 7.21
N ASN A 298 21.15 12.44 7.31
CA ASN A 298 22.30 12.13 6.45
C ASN A 298 23.39 11.42 7.28
N PRO A 299 23.54 10.09 7.18
CA PRO A 299 24.48 9.32 8.00
C PRO A 299 25.91 9.33 7.45
N TRP A 300 26.34 10.47 6.89
CA TRP A 300 27.64 10.62 6.21
C TRP A 300 28.85 10.36 7.12
N PHE A 301 28.68 10.48 8.44
CA PHE A 301 29.73 10.28 9.44
C PHE A 301 29.79 8.84 9.99
N TYR A 302 28.91 7.94 9.54
CA TYR A 302 29.02 6.51 9.84
C TYR A 302 29.81 5.78 8.74
N GLU A 303 30.47 4.68 9.08
CA GLU A 303 31.18 3.85 8.09
C GLU A 303 30.24 3.45 6.94
N LYS A 304 30.73 3.57 5.71
CA LYS A 304 30.05 3.05 4.51
C LYS A 304 30.13 1.52 4.51
N GLY A 305 29.19 0.83 3.86
CA GLY A 305 29.26 -0.64 3.76
C GLY A 305 28.38 -1.41 4.75
N TRP A 306 27.21 -0.89 5.10
CA TRP A 306 26.28 -1.55 6.01
C TRP A 306 25.86 -2.92 5.47
N LYS A 307 26.16 -3.96 6.23
CA LYS A 307 25.76 -5.35 5.91
C LYS A 307 24.25 -5.51 6.11
N ALA A 308 23.64 -6.40 5.35
CA ALA A 308 22.23 -6.76 5.53
C ALA A 308 21.89 -7.10 7.00
N GLY A 309 20.69 -6.74 7.43
CA GLY A 309 20.20 -6.97 8.79
C GLY A 309 19.22 -5.90 9.27
N THR A 310 18.86 -5.98 10.55
CA THR A 310 17.94 -5.05 11.22
C THR A 310 18.72 -3.92 11.89
N TYR A 311 18.26 -2.70 11.67
CA TYR A 311 18.79 -1.47 12.19
C TYR A 311 17.69 -0.69 12.90
N ARG A 312 18.07 0.26 13.75
CA ARG A 312 17.16 1.28 14.25
C ARG A 312 17.79 2.65 14.16
N LEU A 313 16.97 3.62 13.80
CA LEU A 313 17.30 5.03 13.88
C LEU A 313 16.67 5.60 15.16
N ALA A 314 17.45 6.33 15.93
CA ALA A 314 17.04 6.99 17.16
C ALA A 314 17.20 8.50 17.04
N LYS A 315 16.15 9.27 17.37
CA LYS A 315 16.21 10.74 17.46
C LYS A 315 15.64 11.22 18.77
N THR A 316 16.33 12.18 19.38
CA THR A 316 15.90 12.77 20.64
C THR A 316 14.88 13.87 20.39
N PHE A 317 13.88 13.94 21.27
CA PHE A 317 12.87 14.98 21.22
C PHE A 317 12.49 15.44 22.63
N SER A 318 11.74 16.55 22.67
CA SER A 318 11.35 17.24 23.88
C SER A 318 9.91 17.69 23.87
N TYR A 319 9.33 17.81 25.04
CA TYR A 319 8.17 18.64 25.29
C TYR A 319 8.54 19.77 26.27
N PRO A 320 7.81 20.90 26.28
CA PRO A 320 7.99 21.96 27.26
C PRO A 320 7.78 21.45 28.70
N PRO A 321 8.32 22.14 29.72
CA PRO A 321 9.00 23.45 29.65
C PRO A 321 10.47 23.39 29.18
N TYR A 322 10.97 24.51 28.66
CA TYR A 322 12.37 24.70 28.24
C TYR A 322 13.03 25.79 29.08
N PRO A 323 14.31 25.66 29.51
CA PRO A 323 15.20 24.51 29.38
C PRO A 323 14.80 23.34 30.30
N ARG A 324 15.13 22.11 29.92
CA ARG A 324 14.75 20.91 30.68
C ARG A 324 15.74 20.58 31.80
N LEU A 325 15.19 20.07 32.90
CA LEU A 325 15.94 19.47 34.00
C LEU A 325 16.08 17.94 33.84
N THR A 326 15.21 17.33 33.03
CA THR A 326 15.21 15.89 32.76
C THR A 326 15.85 15.57 31.40
N PRO A 327 16.43 14.36 31.25
CA PRO A 327 16.96 13.89 29.97
C PRO A 327 15.90 13.93 28.85
N SER A 328 16.38 14.07 27.61
CA SER A 328 15.50 14.05 26.45
C SER A 328 14.91 12.66 26.21
N ASP A 329 13.66 12.67 25.75
CA ASP A 329 13.00 11.48 25.22
C ASP A 329 13.60 11.08 23.89
N THR A 330 13.42 9.82 23.50
CA THR A 330 13.93 9.29 22.23
C THR A 330 12.83 8.56 21.48
N ALA A 331 12.68 8.89 20.20
CA ALA A 331 11.86 8.14 19.26
C ALA A 331 12.75 7.20 18.45
N TYR A 332 12.25 6.00 18.19
CA TYR A 332 12.92 4.93 17.48
C TYR A 332 12.08 4.46 16.30
N VAL A 333 12.76 4.15 15.20
CA VAL A 333 12.18 3.41 14.07
C VAL A 333 13.14 2.31 13.66
N GLU A 334 12.67 1.08 13.68
CA GLU A 334 13.39 -0.09 13.19
C GLU A 334 13.21 -0.25 11.69
N PHE A 335 14.27 -0.68 11.00
CA PHE A 335 14.34 -0.74 9.55
C PHE A 335 15.29 -1.86 9.10
N GLN A 336 15.10 -2.39 7.90
CA GLN A 336 15.97 -3.43 7.34
C GLN A 336 16.87 -2.88 6.22
N VAL A 337 18.14 -3.25 6.26
CA VAL A 337 19.09 -3.03 5.16
C VAL A 337 19.21 -4.36 4.41
N ARG A 338 19.11 -4.31 3.07
CA ARG A 338 19.23 -5.49 2.20
C ARG A 338 20.36 -5.34 1.20
#